data_AF-B9JRJ5-F1
#
_entry.id   AF-B9JRJ5-F1
#
_cell.length_a   1.000
_cell.length_b   1.000
_cell.length_c   1.000
_cell.angle_alpha   90.00
_cell.angle_beta   90.00
_cell.angle_gamma   90.00
#
_symmetry.space_group_name_H-M   'P 1'
#
loop_
_entity.id
_entity.type
_entity.pdbx_description
1 polymer ?
#
loop_
_entity_poly.entity_id
_entity_poly.type
_entity_poly.pdbx_seq_one_letter_code
_entity_poly.pdbx_strand_id
1 'polypeptide(L)'
;MSATIPGPDGRPRCRWCAAAPEFLAYHDTEWGFPVDDDRRLFEKLCLEGFQSGLSWRTILAKRENFRTAFHGFDFNRIADFTDAYLERLLKDEGIVRHRGKIAAVINNATRAQELVRQEGSLAAYVWCFEPRPEELAAPQTVSTSSSSIALSKDLKKRGWSFIGPTTVYAFMQAMGLSTIMPRDASFGSTRPTPERPSHCRDSSQRWIDARKTSDITTASYANAAEDRRSPYRLNNTLQDHGLITIS
;
A
#
# COMPACT_ATOMS: atom_id res chain seq x y z
N MET A 1 10.18 -7.92 20.66
CA MET A 1 8.70 -7.84 20.87
C MET A 1 8.02 -8.77 19.87
N SER A 2 7.09 -9.64 20.28
CA SER A 2 6.44 -10.61 19.36
C SER A 2 5.69 -9.90 18.22
N ALA A 3 5.91 -10.32 16.98
CA ALA A 3 5.24 -9.80 15.78
C ALA A 3 3.73 -10.13 15.74
N THR A 4 3.29 -11.06 16.57
CA THR A 4 1.91 -11.54 16.63
C THR A 4 1.28 -11.39 18.02
N ILE A 5 -0.05 -11.42 18.04
CA ILE A 5 -0.91 -11.39 19.24
C ILE A 5 -1.92 -12.55 19.17
N PRO A 6 -2.39 -13.09 20.30
CA PRO A 6 -3.46 -14.09 20.28
C PRO A 6 -4.79 -13.45 19.87
N GLY A 7 -5.49 -14.06 18.91
CA GLY A 7 -6.86 -13.73 18.53
C GLY A 7 -7.91 -14.34 19.47
N PRO A 8 -9.21 -14.05 19.29
CA PRO A 8 -10.29 -14.61 20.11
C PRO A 8 -10.39 -16.14 20.07
N ASP A 9 -9.86 -16.74 19.01
CA ASP A 9 -9.76 -18.19 18.78
C ASP A 9 -8.45 -18.80 19.32
N GLY A 10 -7.63 -18.00 20.02
CA GLY A 10 -6.31 -18.41 20.52
C GLY A 10 -5.21 -18.47 19.46
N ARG A 11 -5.50 -18.16 18.20
CA ARG A 11 -4.53 -18.25 17.08
C ARG A 11 -3.72 -16.97 16.94
N PRO A 12 -2.45 -17.04 16.49
CA PRO A 12 -1.63 -15.85 16.30
C PRO A 12 -2.16 -15.00 15.14
N ARG A 13 -2.29 -13.70 15.37
CA ARG A 13 -2.64 -12.67 14.37
C ARG A 13 -1.57 -11.61 14.32
N CYS A 14 -1.48 -10.87 13.21
CA CYS A 14 -0.59 -9.72 13.14
C CYS A 14 -0.87 -8.73 14.29
N ARG A 15 0.19 -8.16 14.87
CA ARG A 15 0.06 -7.21 15.97
C ARG A 15 -0.81 -6.00 15.63
N TRP A 16 -0.82 -5.56 14.37
CA TRP A 16 -1.64 -4.41 13.95
C TRP A 16 -3.14 -4.65 14.10
N CYS A 17 -3.61 -5.90 14.19
CA CYS A 17 -5.03 -6.22 14.39
C CYS A 17 -5.58 -5.68 15.72
N ALA A 18 -4.75 -5.51 16.75
CA ALA A 18 -5.18 -4.95 18.03
C ALA A 18 -5.41 -3.43 18.01
N ALA A 19 -5.03 -2.74 16.93
CA ALA A 19 -5.15 -1.28 16.88
C ALA A 19 -6.62 -0.79 16.80
N ALA A 20 -7.55 -1.67 16.40
CA ALA A 20 -8.95 -1.33 16.17
C ALA A 20 -9.82 -2.60 16.13
N PRO A 21 -11.03 -2.62 16.73
CA PRO A 21 -11.92 -3.80 16.67
C PRO A 21 -12.24 -4.26 15.25
N GLU A 22 -12.42 -3.33 14.32
CA GLU A 22 -12.74 -3.61 12.91
C GLU A 22 -11.57 -4.26 12.14
N PHE A 23 -10.33 -4.14 12.63
CA PHE A 23 -9.16 -4.71 11.93
C PHE A 23 -9.09 -6.22 12.02
N LEU A 24 -9.67 -6.83 13.05
CA LEU A 24 -9.66 -8.28 13.19
C LEU A 24 -10.46 -8.96 12.07
N ALA A 25 -11.69 -8.49 11.83
CA ALA A 25 -12.53 -9.01 10.75
C ALA A 25 -11.89 -8.77 9.37
N TYR A 26 -11.33 -7.57 9.16
CA TYR A 26 -10.61 -7.23 7.93
C TYR A 26 -9.37 -8.13 7.71
N HIS A 27 -8.59 -8.38 8.77
CA HIS A 27 -7.45 -9.29 8.72
C HIS A 27 -7.87 -10.71 8.32
N ASP A 28 -8.92 -11.23 8.97
CA ASP A 28 -9.28 -12.65 8.84
C ASP A 28 -9.99 -13.00 7.54
N THR A 29 -10.65 -12.02 6.91
CA THR A 29 -11.55 -12.28 5.77
C THR A 29 -11.08 -11.63 4.47
N GLU A 30 -10.20 -10.61 4.56
CA GLU A 30 -9.80 -9.82 3.39
C GLU A 30 -8.30 -9.71 3.20
N TRP A 31 -7.54 -9.40 4.26
CA TRP A 31 -6.13 -9.06 4.12
C TRP A 31 -5.29 -10.30 3.81
N GLY A 32 -4.49 -10.23 2.75
CA GLY A 32 -3.51 -11.28 2.43
C GLY A 32 -4.07 -12.46 1.65
N PHE A 33 -5.36 -12.47 1.34
CA PHE A 33 -5.96 -13.48 0.45
C PHE A 33 -5.75 -13.07 -1.02
N PRO A 34 -5.42 -14.01 -1.92
CA PRO A 34 -5.32 -13.74 -3.35
C PRO A 34 -6.62 -13.17 -3.91
N VAL A 35 -6.49 -12.14 -4.76
CA VAL A 35 -7.60 -11.49 -5.47
C VAL A 35 -7.28 -11.41 -6.97
N ASP A 36 -8.20 -11.89 -7.80
CA ASP A 36 -8.20 -11.81 -9.27
C ASP A 36 -9.29 -10.89 -9.85
N ASP A 37 -10.18 -10.35 -9.02
CA ASP A 37 -11.20 -9.41 -9.46
C ASP A 37 -10.60 -8.01 -9.72
N ASP A 38 -10.63 -7.57 -10.98
CA ASP A 38 -10.07 -6.29 -11.43
C ASP A 38 -10.64 -5.09 -10.66
N ARG A 39 -11.94 -5.10 -10.37
CA ARG A 39 -12.60 -4.01 -9.65
C ARG A 39 -12.12 -3.93 -8.20
N ARG A 40 -11.99 -5.08 -7.53
CA ARG A 40 -11.46 -5.16 -6.15
C ARG A 40 -9.99 -4.75 -6.09
N LEU A 41 -9.18 -5.15 -7.07
CA LEU A 41 -7.79 -4.70 -7.18
C LEU A 41 -7.71 -3.18 -7.39
N PHE A 42 -8.54 -2.63 -8.29
CA PHE A 42 -8.61 -1.20 -8.54
C PHE A 42 -9.08 -0.41 -7.31
N GLU A 43 -10.15 -0.86 -6.65
CA GLU A 43 -10.65 -0.31 -5.38
C GLU A 43 -9.50 -0.22 -4.38
N LYS A 44 -8.82 -1.35 -4.15
CA LYS A 44 -7.80 -1.43 -3.12
C LYS A 44 -6.64 -0.48 -3.41
N LEU A 45 -6.13 -0.48 -4.64
CA LEU A 45 -5.02 0.39 -5.03
C LEU A 45 -5.37 1.87 -4.85
N CYS A 46 -6.61 2.27 -5.17
CA CYS A 46 -7.09 3.62 -4.97
C CYS A 46 -7.22 3.99 -3.48
N LEU A 47 -7.75 3.08 -2.66
CA LEU A 47 -7.88 3.29 -1.21
C LEU A 47 -6.51 3.42 -0.52
N GLU A 48 -5.51 2.64 -0.93
CA GLU A 48 -4.12 2.80 -0.46
C GLU A 48 -3.55 4.17 -0.87
N GLY A 49 -3.90 4.68 -2.06
CA GLY A 49 -3.54 6.05 -2.48
C GLY A 49 -4.14 7.13 -1.56
N PHE A 50 -5.38 6.93 -1.11
CA PHE A 50 -6.04 7.83 -0.14
C PHE A 50 -5.39 7.79 1.25
N GLN A 51 -4.77 6.69 1.63
CA GLN A 51 -4.17 6.51 2.95
C GLN A 51 -2.96 7.42 3.21
N SER A 52 -2.32 8.00 2.19
CA SER A 52 -1.17 8.90 2.39
C SER A 52 -1.49 10.07 3.33
N GLY A 53 -0.83 10.12 4.50
CA GLY A 53 -1.09 11.13 5.54
C GLY A 53 -2.29 10.85 6.46
N LEU A 54 -2.88 9.66 6.41
CA LEU A 54 -4.00 9.23 7.25
C LEU A 54 -3.76 7.81 7.81
N SER A 55 -4.51 7.44 8.85
CA SER A 55 -4.50 6.06 9.33
C SER A 55 -5.32 5.15 8.39
N TRP A 56 -4.92 3.88 8.26
CA TRP A 56 -5.74 2.90 7.51
C TRP A 56 -7.14 2.74 8.13
N ARG A 57 -7.28 2.91 9.46
CA ARG A 57 -8.56 2.91 10.17
C ARG A 57 -9.51 3.96 9.59
N THR A 58 -9.01 5.17 9.33
CA THR A 58 -9.79 6.25 8.72
C THR A 58 -10.31 5.86 7.34
N ILE A 59 -9.50 5.18 6.53
CA ILE A 59 -9.90 4.75 5.19
C ILE A 59 -10.92 3.60 5.27
N LEU A 60 -10.67 2.60 6.13
CA LEU A 60 -11.55 1.44 6.30
C LEU A 60 -12.94 1.88 6.81
N ALA A 61 -12.99 2.80 7.78
CA ALA A 61 -14.25 3.36 8.29
C ALA A 61 -15.06 4.13 7.24
N LYS A 62 -14.40 4.68 6.21
CA LYS A 62 -15.05 5.42 5.11
C LYS A 62 -15.28 4.58 3.85
N ARG A 63 -14.94 3.29 3.87
CA ARG A 63 -14.90 2.45 2.66
C ARG A 63 -16.23 2.36 1.92
N GLU A 64 -17.35 2.20 2.63
CA GLU A 64 -18.68 2.15 2.01
C GLU A 64 -19.08 3.50 1.40
N ASN A 65 -18.67 4.61 2.01
CA ASN A 65 -18.87 5.94 1.44
C ASN A 65 -18.04 6.10 0.16
N PHE A 66 -16.80 5.62 0.16
CA PHE A 66 -15.96 5.59 -1.05
C PHE A 66 -16.61 4.74 -2.16
N ARG A 67 -17.09 3.54 -1.85
CA ARG A 67 -17.80 2.69 -2.81
C ARG A 67 -19.03 3.41 -3.38
N THR A 68 -19.81 4.08 -2.54
CA THR A 68 -20.98 4.84 -3.01
C THR A 68 -20.55 6.00 -3.93
N ALA A 69 -19.59 6.81 -3.50
CA ALA A 69 -19.08 7.97 -4.21
C ALA A 69 -18.47 7.63 -5.59
N PHE A 70 -17.75 6.50 -5.65
CA PHE A 70 -17.04 6.00 -6.84
C PHE A 70 -17.77 4.82 -7.51
N HIS A 71 -19.09 4.69 -7.36
CA HIS A 71 -19.90 3.66 -8.03
C HIS A 71 -19.33 2.23 -7.96
N GLY A 72 -18.99 1.77 -6.76
CA GLY A 72 -18.44 0.45 -6.50
C GLY A 72 -17.04 0.24 -7.08
N PHE A 73 -16.31 1.34 -7.35
CA PHE A 73 -15.00 1.30 -8.01
C PHE A 73 -15.04 0.68 -9.42
N ASP A 74 -16.16 0.80 -10.12
CA ASP A 74 -16.24 0.47 -11.54
C ASP A 74 -15.45 1.50 -12.36
N PHE A 75 -14.19 1.16 -12.68
CA PHE A 75 -13.29 2.05 -13.40
C PHE A 75 -13.82 2.46 -14.79
N ASN A 76 -14.75 1.70 -15.38
CA ASN A 76 -15.39 2.13 -16.63
C ASN A 76 -16.31 3.33 -16.42
N ARG A 77 -17.05 3.36 -15.30
CA ARG A 77 -17.94 4.47 -14.97
C ARG A 77 -17.17 5.67 -14.43
N ILE A 78 -16.13 5.43 -13.66
CA ILE A 78 -15.31 6.50 -13.07
C ILE A 78 -14.52 7.25 -14.14
N ALA A 79 -14.07 6.57 -15.20
CA ALA A 79 -13.33 7.21 -16.28
C ALA A 79 -14.14 8.33 -16.98
N ASP A 80 -15.47 8.25 -16.92
CA ASP A 80 -16.38 9.25 -17.49
C ASP A 80 -16.72 10.40 -16.51
N PHE A 81 -16.13 10.42 -15.31
CA PHE A 81 -16.37 11.50 -14.34
C PHE A 81 -15.83 12.83 -14.87
N THR A 82 -16.70 13.83 -14.85
CA THR A 82 -16.37 15.20 -15.26
C THR A 82 -15.82 16.00 -14.08
N ASP A 83 -15.23 17.16 -14.38
CA ASP A 83 -14.82 18.13 -13.36
C ASP A 83 -15.98 18.52 -12.44
N ALA A 84 -17.20 18.66 -12.97
CA ALA A 84 -18.38 18.94 -12.17
C ALA A 84 -18.68 17.82 -11.15
N TYR A 85 -18.47 16.55 -11.54
CA TYR A 85 -18.62 15.42 -10.63
C TYR A 85 -17.52 15.42 -9.56
N LEU A 86 -16.27 15.75 -9.93
CA LEU A 86 -15.18 15.94 -8.98
C LEU A 86 -15.51 17.05 -7.96
N GLU A 87 -16.02 18.20 -8.39
CA GLU A 87 -16.44 19.28 -7.48
C GLU A 87 -17.56 18.84 -6.54
N ARG A 88 -18.45 17.97 -7.00
CA ARG A 88 -19.49 17.35 -6.16
C ARG A 88 -18.87 16.45 -5.09
N LEU A 89 -17.90 15.60 -5.45
CA LEU A 89 -17.18 14.73 -4.51
C LEU A 89 -16.39 15.54 -3.47
N LEU A 90 -15.86 16.71 -3.84
CA LEU A 90 -15.19 17.60 -2.89
C LEU A 90 -16.10 18.12 -1.78
N LYS A 91 -17.42 18.05 -1.95
CA LYS A 91 -18.41 18.44 -0.93
C LYS A 91 -18.88 17.26 -0.07
N ASP A 92 -18.53 16.02 -0.43
CA ASP A 92 -18.94 14.82 0.28
C ASP A 92 -18.09 14.60 1.55
N GLU A 93 -18.70 14.76 2.72
CA GLU A 93 -18.05 14.58 4.02
C GLU A 93 -17.83 13.11 4.39
N GLY A 94 -18.51 12.20 3.68
CA GLY A 94 -18.38 10.77 3.82
C GLY A 94 -17.01 10.26 3.40
N ILE A 95 -16.33 10.94 2.47
CA ILE A 95 -15.01 10.57 1.94
C ILE A 95 -13.89 11.52 2.41
N VAL A 96 -12.68 11.34 1.87
CA VAL A 96 -11.55 12.25 2.08
C VAL A 96 -11.58 13.33 0.99
N ARG A 97 -11.93 14.57 1.40
CA ARG A 97 -12.08 15.75 0.52
C ARG A 97 -10.73 16.33 0.08
N HIS A 98 -9.98 15.56 -0.70
CA HIS A 98 -8.67 15.98 -1.23
C HIS A 98 -8.68 15.96 -2.76
N ARG A 99 -8.65 17.15 -3.38
CA ARG A 99 -8.77 17.35 -4.84
C ARG A 99 -7.84 16.45 -5.64
N GLY A 100 -6.54 16.46 -5.31
CA GLY A 100 -5.55 15.67 -6.04
C GLY A 100 -5.75 14.16 -5.94
N LYS A 101 -6.34 13.66 -4.85
CA LYS A 101 -6.55 12.22 -4.63
C LYS A 101 -7.80 11.75 -5.38
N ILE A 102 -8.85 12.56 -5.37
CA ILE A 102 -10.07 12.31 -6.16
C ILE A 102 -9.72 12.36 -7.65
N ALA A 103 -9.01 13.39 -8.10
CA ALA A 103 -8.53 13.50 -9.48
C ALA A 103 -7.66 12.29 -9.88
N ALA A 104 -6.81 11.80 -8.96
CA ALA A 104 -6.00 10.61 -9.20
C ALA A 104 -6.85 9.36 -9.42
N VAL A 105 -7.95 9.15 -8.69
CA VAL A 105 -8.85 8.01 -8.94
C VAL A 105 -9.47 8.08 -10.32
N ILE A 106 -9.91 9.27 -10.76
CA ILE A 106 -10.48 9.46 -12.10
C ILE A 106 -9.44 9.16 -13.18
N ASN A 107 -8.24 9.74 -13.07
CA ASN A 107 -7.13 9.45 -13.98
C ASN A 107 -6.78 7.95 -14.00
N ASN A 108 -6.65 7.35 -12.81
CA ASN A 108 -6.30 5.94 -12.67
C ASN A 108 -7.37 5.03 -13.28
N ALA A 109 -8.65 5.41 -13.25
CA ALA A 109 -9.73 4.67 -13.90
C ALA A 109 -9.55 4.63 -15.42
N THR A 110 -9.24 5.77 -16.04
CA THR A 110 -8.90 5.81 -17.48
C THR A 110 -7.65 4.98 -17.78
N ARG A 111 -6.63 5.02 -16.92
CA ARG A 111 -5.42 4.20 -17.09
C ARG A 111 -5.70 2.71 -16.90
N ALA A 112 -6.65 2.34 -16.04
CA ALA A 112 -7.08 0.95 -15.85
C ALA A 112 -7.77 0.41 -17.12
N GLN A 113 -8.65 1.19 -17.76
CA GLN A 113 -9.26 0.79 -19.04
C GLN A 113 -8.21 0.55 -20.13
N GLU A 114 -7.20 1.43 -20.22
CA GLU A 114 -6.08 1.27 -21.15
C GLU A 114 -5.30 -0.02 -20.88
N LEU A 115 -4.97 -0.24 -19.62
CA LEU A 115 -4.19 -1.40 -19.20
C LEU A 115 -4.95 -2.70 -19.43
N VAL A 116 -6.24 -2.76 -19.11
CA VAL A 116 -7.11 -3.93 -19.39
C VAL A 116 -7.17 -4.21 -20.89
N ARG A 117 -7.21 -3.19 -21.75
CA ARG A 117 -7.19 -3.39 -23.20
C ARG A 117 -5.86 -3.95 -23.71
N GLN A 118 -4.75 -3.62 -23.08
CA GLN A 118 -3.41 -4.05 -23.47
C GLN A 118 -3.04 -5.44 -22.91
N GLU A 119 -3.36 -5.69 -21.64
CA GLU A 119 -2.90 -6.85 -20.87
C GLU A 119 -4.03 -7.87 -20.62
N GLY A 120 -5.26 -7.56 -21.06
CA GLY A 120 -6.46 -8.37 -20.91
C GLY A 120 -7.21 -8.18 -19.59
N SER A 121 -6.49 -7.98 -18.48
CA SER A 121 -7.07 -7.65 -17.17
C SER A 121 -6.05 -6.96 -16.26
N LEU A 122 -6.54 -6.22 -15.26
CA LEU A 122 -5.69 -5.62 -14.23
C LEU A 122 -5.03 -6.71 -13.37
N ALA A 123 -5.75 -7.79 -13.07
CA ALA A 123 -5.24 -8.96 -12.36
C ALA A 123 -4.09 -9.62 -13.12
N ALA A 124 -4.27 -9.94 -14.40
CA ALA A 124 -3.22 -10.55 -15.23
C ALA A 124 -1.90 -9.75 -15.15
N TYR A 125 -2.00 -8.43 -15.28
CA TYR A 125 -0.86 -7.54 -15.19
C TYR A 125 -0.24 -7.49 -13.78
N VAL A 126 -1.05 -7.26 -12.73
CA VAL A 126 -0.55 -7.11 -11.35
C VAL A 126 0.13 -8.40 -10.87
N TRP A 127 -0.43 -9.56 -11.19
CA TRP A 127 0.12 -10.86 -10.82
C TRP A 127 1.43 -11.21 -11.55
N CYS A 128 1.79 -10.50 -12.63
CA CYS A 128 3.15 -10.59 -13.19
C CYS A 128 4.23 -10.08 -12.22
N PHE A 129 3.87 -9.27 -11.22
CA PHE A 129 4.81 -8.69 -10.24
C PHE A 129 4.83 -9.46 -8.91
N GLU A 130 4.20 -10.65 -8.85
CA GLU A 130 4.25 -11.51 -7.67
C GLU A 130 5.72 -11.82 -7.30
N PRO A 131 6.20 -11.43 -6.10
CA PRO A 131 7.54 -11.79 -5.64
C PRO A 131 7.67 -13.30 -5.49
N ARG A 132 8.86 -13.83 -5.75
CA ARG A 132 9.14 -15.23 -5.46
C ARG A 132 9.15 -15.48 -3.94
N PRO A 133 8.84 -16.69 -3.45
CA PRO A 133 8.81 -16.97 -2.01
C PRO A 133 10.07 -16.56 -1.25
N GLU A 134 11.25 -16.70 -1.87
CA GLU A 134 12.54 -16.30 -1.33
C GLU A 134 12.77 -14.78 -1.26
N GLU A 135 11.96 -13.99 -1.95
CA GLU A 135 12.01 -12.51 -1.95
C GLU A 135 11.06 -11.90 -0.91
N LEU A 136 10.27 -12.73 -0.22
CA LEU A 136 9.31 -12.28 0.78
C LEU A 136 10.01 -11.92 2.08
N ALA A 137 9.88 -10.66 2.48
CA ALA A 137 10.31 -10.20 3.79
C ALA A 137 9.39 -10.75 4.89
N ALA A 138 9.92 -10.87 6.11
CA ALA A 138 9.12 -11.17 7.29
C ALA A 138 7.99 -10.15 7.46
N PRO A 139 6.81 -10.53 7.99
CA PRO A 139 5.66 -9.63 8.03
C PRO A 139 5.98 -8.41 8.88
N GLN A 140 5.55 -7.23 8.43
CA GLN A 140 5.73 -5.97 9.15
C GLN A 140 7.20 -5.54 9.36
N THR A 141 8.17 -6.09 8.62
CA THR A 141 9.59 -5.72 8.75
C THR A 141 10.06 -4.67 7.75
N VAL A 142 9.37 -4.53 6.62
CA VAL A 142 9.70 -3.57 5.56
C VAL A 142 8.45 -2.85 5.07
N SER A 143 8.65 -1.68 4.46
CA SER A 143 7.57 -0.86 3.89
C SER A 143 7.59 -0.82 2.35
N THR A 144 8.58 -1.45 1.72
CA THR A 144 8.73 -1.57 0.26
C THR A 144 9.40 -2.90 -0.10
N SER A 145 9.30 -3.31 -1.36
CA SER A 145 10.07 -4.42 -1.92
C SER A 145 10.54 -4.11 -3.34
N SER A 146 11.46 -4.92 -3.88
CA SER A 146 11.87 -4.82 -5.29
C SER A 146 10.68 -4.89 -6.25
N SER A 147 9.74 -5.81 -6.00
CA SER A 147 8.51 -5.93 -6.78
C SER A 147 7.60 -4.72 -6.65
N SER A 148 7.44 -4.14 -5.44
CA SER A 148 6.59 -2.95 -5.27
C SER A 148 7.19 -1.70 -5.92
N ILE A 149 8.53 -1.58 -5.91
CA ILE A 149 9.27 -0.54 -6.63
C ILE A 149 9.06 -0.70 -8.14
N ALA A 150 9.20 -1.92 -8.67
CA ALA A 150 9.02 -2.20 -10.09
C ALA A 150 7.58 -1.90 -10.55
N LEU A 151 6.57 -2.40 -9.84
CA LEU A 151 5.17 -2.17 -10.14
C LEU A 151 4.80 -0.68 -10.03
N SER A 152 5.26 0.01 -8.98
CA SER A 152 5.08 1.47 -8.84
C SER A 152 5.69 2.23 -10.01
N LYS A 153 6.92 1.88 -10.42
CA LYS A 153 7.62 2.53 -11.53
C LYS A 153 6.89 2.33 -12.85
N ASP A 154 6.45 1.12 -13.15
CA ASP A 154 5.76 0.84 -14.42
C ASP A 154 4.38 1.52 -14.48
N LEU A 155 3.59 1.43 -13.41
CA LEU A 155 2.30 2.12 -13.35
C LEU A 155 2.47 3.65 -13.49
N LYS A 156 3.49 4.25 -12.85
CA LYS A 156 3.81 5.68 -13.02
C LYS A 156 4.18 6.02 -14.46
N LYS A 157 4.96 5.16 -15.13
CA LYS A 157 5.28 5.32 -16.56
C LYS A 157 4.02 5.26 -17.43
N ARG A 158 3.01 4.49 -17.03
CA ARG A 158 1.69 4.42 -17.66
C ARG A 158 0.76 5.58 -17.26
N GLY A 159 1.23 6.55 -16.47
CA GLY A 159 0.49 7.75 -16.08
C GLY A 159 -0.40 7.59 -14.85
N TRP A 160 -0.28 6.51 -14.08
CA TRP A 160 -1.00 6.38 -12.82
C TRP A 160 -0.46 7.34 -11.74
N SER A 161 -1.35 7.80 -10.87
CA SER A 161 -1.08 8.80 -9.84
C SER A 161 -1.34 8.24 -8.43
N PHE A 162 -0.65 8.79 -7.42
CA PHE A 162 -0.76 8.39 -6.00
C PHE A 162 -0.40 6.92 -5.69
N ILE A 163 0.52 6.35 -6.46
CA ILE A 163 0.95 4.96 -6.39
C ILE A 163 2.45 4.84 -6.11
N GLY A 164 2.89 5.34 -4.95
CA GLY A 164 4.29 5.22 -4.51
C GLY A 164 4.67 3.78 -4.15
N PRO A 165 5.98 3.41 -4.09
CA PRO A 165 6.40 2.05 -3.77
C PRO A 165 5.85 1.52 -2.43
N THR A 166 5.66 2.39 -1.44
CA THR A 166 5.06 2.03 -0.15
C THR A 166 3.56 1.73 -0.26
N THR A 167 2.83 2.58 -0.99
CA THR A 167 1.41 2.37 -1.32
C THR A 167 1.22 1.04 -2.06
N VAL A 168 2.06 0.79 -3.08
CA VAL A 168 2.00 -0.43 -3.86
C VAL A 168 2.38 -1.65 -3.01
N TYR A 169 3.34 -1.52 -2.10
CA TYR A 169 3.69 -2.63 -1.20
C TYR A 169 2.53 -3.00 -0.26
N ALA A 170 1.88 -2.00 0.34
CA ALA A 170 0.69 -2.23 1.17
C ALA A 170 -0.46 -2.89 0.37
N PHE A 171 -0.67 -2.44 -0.87
CA PHE A 171 -1.60 -3.07 -1.82
C PHE A 171 -1.25 -4.54 -2.08
N MET A 172 0.01 -4.85 -2.39
CA MET A 172 0.47 -6.20 -2.67
C MET A 172 0.27 -7.12 -1.46
N GLN A 173 0.54 -6.64 -0.25
CA GLN A 173 0.30 -7.41 0.97
C GLN A 173 -1.20 -7.67 1.15
N ALA A 174 -2.01 -6.62 1.03
CA ALA A 174 -3.43 -6.74 1.29
C ALA A 174 -4.17 -7.62 0.26
N MET A 175 -3.71 -7.66 -1.00
CA MET A 175 -4.29 -8.49 -2.07
C MET A 175 -3.60 -9.86 -2.23
N GLY A 176 -2.71 -10.23 -1.30
CA GLY A 176 -2.13 -11.56 -1.23
C GLY A 176 -0.96 -11.84 -2.19
N LEU A 177 -0.42 -10.82 -2.86
CA LEU A 177 0.78 -10.94 -3.71
C LEU A 177 2.05 -11.15 -2.88
N SER A 178 2.16 -10.47 -1.74
CA SER A 178 3.39 -10.45 -0.92
C SER A 178 3.17 -10.93 0.51
N THR A 179 2.26 -11.89 0.69
CA THR A 179 1.88 -12.37 2.02
C THR A 179 2.43 -13.76 2.31
N ILE A 180 3.11 -13.87 3.45
CA ILE A 180 3.63 -15.11 4.04
C ILE A 180 2.80 -15.59 5.23
N MET A 181 1.52 -15.19 5.33
CA MET A 181 0.65 -15.76 6.37
C MET A 181 0.78 -17.28 6.29
N PRO A 182 1.05 -17.97 7.43
CA PRO A 182 1.12 -19.42 7.43
C PRO A 182 -0.14 -19.92 6.74
N ARG A 183 0.04 -20.51 5.56
CA ARG A 183 -1.04 -21.10 4.76
C ARG A 183 -1.44 -22.43 5.41
N ASP A 184 -1.56 -22.43 6.73
CA ASP A 184 -2.03 -23.56 7.48
C ASP A 184 -3.55 -23.55 7.37
N ALA A 185 -4.13 -24.74 7.22
CA ALA A 185 -5.55 -25.06 6.99
C ALA A 185 -6.55 -24.45 8.00
N SER A 186 -6.07 -23.64 8.93
CA SER A 186 -6.77 -22.88 9.98
C SER A 186 -7.60 -21.71 9.43
N PHE A 187 -7.14 -21.02 8.39
CA PHE A 187 -7.90 -19.99 7.70
C PHE A 187 -8.66 -20.69 6.57
N GLY A 188 -9.94 -21.03 6.77
CA GLY A 188 -10.77 -21.95 5.94
C GLY A 188 -11.05 -21.54 4.49
N SER A 189 -10.06 -21.03 3.77
CA SER A 189 -10.10 -20.71 2.35
C SER A 189 -8.66 -20.76 1.82
N THR A 190 -8.22 -21.94 1.37
CA THR A 190 -7.18 -22.03 0.34
C THR A 190 -7.79 -21.49 -0.96
N ARG A 191 -7.97 -20.17 -1.04
CA ARG A 191 -8.33 -19.56 -2.32
C ARG A 191 -7.11 -19.74 -3.22
N PRO A 192 -7.24 -20.48 -4.33
CA PRO A 192 -6.11 -20.74 -5.20
C PRO A 192 -5.51 -19.41 -5.65
N THR A 193 -4.19 -19.32 -5.70
CA THR A 193 -3.53 -18.21 -6.38
C THR A 193 -4.01 -18.19 -7.82
N PRO A 194 -4.42 -17.03 -8.36
CA PRO A 194 -4.80 -16.91 -9.76
C PRO A 194 -3.69 -17.45 -10.66
N GLU A 195 -4.05 -18.14 -11.73
CA GLU A 195 -3.04 -18.63 -12.68
C GLU A 195 -2.29 -17.46 -13.28
N ARG A 196 -0.95 -17.46 -13.15
CA ARG A 196 -0.12 -16.44 -13.78
C ARG A 196 -0.23 -16.54 -15.30
N PRO A 197 -0.59 -15.44 -16.00
CA PRO A 197 -0.61 -15.43 -17.45
C PRO A 197 0.72 -15.88 -18.04
N SER A 198 0.66 -16.66 -19.13
CA SER A 198 1.85 -17.20 -19.80
C SER A 198 2.85 -16.11 -20.25
N HIS A 199 2.35 -14.95 -20.69
CA HIS A 199 3.16 -13.81 -21.10
C HIS A 199 3.89 -13.13 -19.92
N CYS A 200 3.45 -13.34 -18.67
CA CYS A 200 4.18 -12.86 -17.50
C CYS A 200 5.54 -13.55 -17.35
N ARG A 201 5.73 -14.78 -17.87
CA ARG A 201 6.99 -15.51 -17.76
C ARG A 201 8.13 -14.81 -18.50
N ASP A 202 7.81 -14.16 -19.62
CA ASP A 202 8.76 -13.41 -20.44
C ASP A 202 9.02 -12.01 -19.85
N SER A 203 7.99 -11.37 -19.29
CA SER A 203 8.14 -10.07 -18.61
C SER A 203 8.85 -10.18 -17.26
N SER A 204 8.72 -11.29 -16.53
CA SER A 204 9.55 -11.54 -15.34
C SER A 204 11.04 -11.52 -15.66
N GLN A 205 11.46 -12.02 -16.83
CA GLN A 205 12.84 -11.89 -17.29
C GLN A 205 13.19 -10.43 -17.59
N ARG A 206 12.29 -9.68 -18.23
CA ARG A 206 12.44 -8.25 -18.53
C ARG A 206 12.59 -7.37 -17.27
N TRP A 207 11.90 -7.70 -16.18
CA TRP A 207 12.06 -7.03 -14.88
C TRP A 207 13.30 -7.52 -14.12
N ILE A 208 13.65 -8.81 -14.21
CA ILE A 208 14.90 -9.38 -13.68
C ILE A 208 16.12 -8.74 -14.38
N ASP A 209 16.05 -8.48 -15.68
CA ASP A 209 17.12 -7.82 -16.43
C ASP A 209 17.22 -6.33 -16.07
N ALA A 210 16.09 -5.68 -15.76
CA ALA A 210 16.09 -4.35 -15.16
C ALA A 210 16.78 -4.33 -13.77
N ARG A 211 16.75 -5.44 -13.00
CA ARG A 211 17.53 -5.57 -11.73
C ARG A 211 19.04 -5.54 -11.99
N LYS A 212 19.52 -6.13 -13.08
CA LYS A 212 20.96 -6.13 -13.41
C LYS A 212 21.48 -4.74 -13.80
N THR A 213 20.62 -3.86 -14.29
CA THR A 213 20.99 -2.48 -14.64
C THR A 213 20.89 -1.49 -13.48
N SER A 214 20.32 -1.89 -12.34
CA SER A 214 20.25 -1.07 -11.14
C SER A 214 20.92 -1.80 -9.99
N ASP A 215 22.22 -1.59 -9.82
CA ASP A 215 22.96 -1.96 -8.62
C ASP A 215 22.29 -1.35 -7.39
N ILE A 216 21.43 -2.13 -6.73
CA ILE A 216 21.06 -1.90 -5.34
C ILE A 216 22.11 -2.68 -4.54
N THR A 217 23.23 -2.02 -4.31
CA THR A 217 24.23 -2.50 -3.37
C THR A 217 23.63 -2.53 -1.96
N THR A 218 23.79 -3.68 -1.34
CA THR A 218 23.55 -3.99 0.06
C THR A 218 24.48 -3.15 0.95
N ALA A 219 24.25 -1.84 1.07
CA ALA A 219 25.04 -0.97 1.96
C ALA A 219 24.30 0.33 2.29
N SER A 220 23.30 0.26 3.17
CA SER A 220 22.86 1.39 4.00
C SER A 220 21.72 0.91 4.89
N TYR A 221 22.05 0.39 6.08
CA TYR A 221 21.27 0.54 7.33
C TYR A 221 22.09 -0.06 8.48
N ALA A 222 23.34 0.39 8.57
CA ALA A 222 24.15 0.38 9.78
C ALA A 222 24.77 1.77 9.83
N ASN A 223 24.04 2.72 10.40
CA ASN A 223 24.47 4.04 10.92
C ASN A 223 23.23 4.94 11.08
N ALA A 224 22.40 4.62 12.07
CA ALA A 224 21.46 5.56 12.68
C ALA A 224 21.66 5.56 14.20
N ALA A 225 22.93 5.48 14.62
CA ALA A 225 23.37 5.57 16.00
C ALA A 225 24.77 6.21 16.07
N GLU A 226 25.02 7.27 15.29
CA GLU A 226 26.14 8.20 15.47
C GLU A 226 26.08 9.23 14.33
N ASP A 227 25.48 10.39 14.60
CA ASP A 227 26.09 11.70 14.26
C ASP A 227 25.22 12.82 14.85
N ARG A 228 25.58 13.24 16.07
CA ARG A 228 25.22 14.57 16.56
C ARG A 228 26.20 15.54 15.92
N ARG A 229 25.74 16.35 14.96
CA ARG A 229 26.21 17.74 14.73
C ARG A 229 25.43 18.36 13.55
N SER A 230 24.40 19.16 13.87
CA SER A 230 23.89 20.19 12.95
C SER A 230 24.36 21.56 13.44
N PRO A 231 24.88 22.44 12.57
CA PRO A 231 25.50 23.70 12.97
C PRO A 231 24.46 24.82 12.98
N TYR A 232 23.77 25.00 14.10
CA TYR A 232 23.11 26.27 14.41
C TYR A 232 23.41 26.66 15.85
N ARG A 233 24.43 27.52 16.01
CA ARG A 233 24.64 28.34 17.20
C ARG A 233 23.47 29.29 17.34
N LEU A 234 22.79 29.24 18.48
CA LEU A 234 22.21 30.42 19.10
C LEU A 234 22.78 30.52 20.51
N ASN A 235 23.48 31.62 20.76
CA ASN A 235 23.99 32.02 22.06
C ASN A 235 22.83 32.19 23.05
N ASN A 236 22.94 31.60 24.24
CA ASN A 236 22.73 32.38 25.46
C ASN A 236 23.29 31.69 26.71
N THR A 237 24.21 32.43 27.34
CA THR A 237 24.47 32.55 28.78
C THR A 237 24.95 31.32 29.58
N LEU A 238 26.26 31.30 29.85
CA LEU A 238 26.87 30.73 31.06
C LEU A 238 27.66 31.84 31.78
N GLN A 239 27.30 32.06 33.03
CA GLN A 239 28.14 32.49 34.16
C GLN A 239 27.22 32.32 35.39
N ASP A 240 27.17 31.15 36.00
CA ASP A 240 28.13 30.56 36.95
C ASP A 240 28.12 31.25 38.32
N HIS A 241 28.05 30.40 39.35
CA HIS A 241 28.23 30.62 40.78
C HIS A 241 27.19 31.44 41.60
N GLY A 242 26.42 30.70 42.40
CA GLY A 242 26.62 30.69 43.86
C GLY A 242 26.10 31.86 44.71
N LEU A 243 25.26 31.48 45.67
CA LEU A 243 25.09 32.02 47.03
C LEU A 243 23.96 33.05 47.31
N ILE A 244 22.98 32.55 48.09
CA ILE A 244 22.38 33.04 49.35
C ILE A 244 21.68 34.43 49.41
N THR A 245 20.48 34.37 50.02
CA THR A 245 19.76 35.34 50.90
C THR A 245 18.90 36.44 50.26
N ILE A 246 17.57 36.37 50.39
CA ILE A 246 16.66 36.91 51.45
C ILE A 246 16.40 38.42 51.31
N SER A 247 15.09 38.73 51.18
CA SER A 247 14.37 40.02 51.12
C SER A 247 14.21 40.63 49.73
#